data_AF-A0A010QCV1-F1
#
_entry.id   AF-A0A010QCV1-F1
#
_cell.length_a   1.000
_cell.length_b   1.000
_cell.length_c   1.000
_cell.angle_alpha   90.00
_cell.angle_beta   90.00
_cell.angle_gamma   90.00
#
_symmetry.space_group_name_H-M   'P 1'
#
loop_
_entity.id
_entity.type
_entity.pdbx_description
1 polymer ?
#
loop_
_entity_poly.entity_id
_entity_poly.type
_entity_poly.pdbx_seq_one_letter_code
_entity_poly.pdbx_strand_id
1 'polypeptide(L)'
;MIIESEEDENIALAAVGRAEIVQGKFRELKIPRKFDYQHVKAARANAMARSLIHEGRASVSTAWFAWYVDFNVWSYIHEKFAKNGDRETFPWIDLEPAVKPKTPEDASAWFNGLKDAIKQKYDLSALERKKLGLTLMRPEDYLVRDTDEVAARLREDTWNNVFPGRVPPHGKAFEVIVPSTIKTFSDLKWDVTQGAHLVPATVSISTVGRVHRRGHFVMALVLGYSPGAIDDPENRLILAKTYDVVLKWATTIIITGRSMKLTRALKNFVLPGAHLQAEGEDTIMGGMDDQTEELTQEQLELCAEEFDVVSLTSIPDYAVFRVSEWLHREIGRTSAEDRCRLLRDWCQLEDGKYHQNLEGMTREDLQKACHEAWMEKTHNWKETLDITVWSWTEEVYWAKKIAEPFDP
;
A
#
# COMPACT_ATOMS: atom_id res chain seq x y z
N MET A 1 -17.12 27.83 0.78
CA MET A 1 -16.61 28.19 -0.56
C MET A 1 -15.46 29.20 -0.55
N ILE A 2 -15.07 29.80 0.60
CA ILE A 2 -13.94 30.75 0.70
C ILE A 2 -12.61 30.04 1.06
N ILE A 3 -12.68 28.86 1.70
CA ILE A 3 -11.50 28.14 2.23
C ILE A 3 -10.69 27.46 1.10
N GLU A 4 -11.36 26.91 0.08
CA GLU A 4 -10.67 26.20 -1.02
C GLU A 4 -9.83 27.15 -1.90
N SER A 5 -10.28 28.38 -2.12
CA SER A 5 -9.53 29.38 -2.91
C SER A 5 -8.28 29.87 -2.20
N GLU A 6 -8.34 30.02 -0.87
CA GLU A 6 -7.21 30.47 -0.05
C GLU A 6 -6.16 29.34 0.11
N GLU A 7 -6.60 28.09 0.27
CA GLU A 7 -5.70 26.93 0.28
C GLU A 7 -4.99 26.75 -1.07
N ASP A 8 -5.74 26.82 -2.19
CA ASP A 8 -5.18 26.72 -3.54
C ASP A 8 -4.16 27.85 -3.83
N GLU A 9 -4.43 29.09 -3.37
CA GLU A 9 -3.51 30.22 -3.48
C GLU A 9 -2.23 30.00 -2.66
N ASN A 10 -2.34 29.53 -1.42
CA ASN A 10 -1.19 29.21 -0.57
C ASN A 10 -0.33 28.07 -1.14
N ILE A 11 -0.96 27.04 -1.71
CA ILE A 11 -0.26 25.94 -2.38
C ILE A 11 0.53 26.44 -3.59
N ALA A 12 -0.08 27.32 -4.40
CA ALA A 12 0.55 27.89 -5.57
C ALA A 12 1.74 28.80 -5.19
N LEU A 13 1.55 29.68 -4.21
CA LEU A 13 2.62 30.55 -3.70
C LEU A 13 3.78 29.73 -3.11
N ALA A 14 3.47 28.69 -2.33
CA ALA A 14 4.49 27.78 -1.84
C ALA A 14 5.26 27.15 -3.00
N ALA A 15 4.56 26.66 -4.04
CA ALA A 15 5.17 25.96 -5.17
C ALA A 15 6.24 26.76 -5.91
N VAL A 16 6.08 28.08 -6.01
CA VAL A 16 7.07 28.97 -6.67
C VAL A 16 8.40 29.00 -5.91
N GLY A 17 8.38 28.97 -4.57
CA GLY A 17 9.57 29.11 -3.72
C GLY A 17 10.18 27.82 -3.18
N ARG A 18 9.48 26.66 -3.23
CA ARG A 18 9.94 25.42 -2.57
C ARG A 18 11.33 24.98 -3.02
N ALA A 19 11.57 24.92 -4.33
CA ALA A 19 12.81 24.39 -4.87
C ALA A 19 14.05 25.21 -4.46
N GLU A 20 13.91 26.54 -4.39
CA GLU A 20 14.98 27.45 -3.98
C GLU A 20 15.34 27.26 -2.51
N ILE A 21 14.34 27.12 -1.64
CA ILE A 21 14.55 26.88 -0.20
C ILE A 21 15.17 25.51 0.03
N VAL A 22 14.66 24.46 -0.64
CA VAL A 22 15.26 23.11 -0.54
C VAL A 22 16.71 23.15 -1.03
N GLN A 23 16.99 23.82 -2.14
CA GLN A 23 18.36 23.98 -2.64
C GLN A 23 19.24 24.81 -1.69
N GLY A 24 18.69 25.85 -1.04
CA GLY A 24 19.34 26.62 0.00
C GLY A 24 19.77 25.73 1.17
N LYS A 25 18.92 24.78 1.57
CA LYS A 25 19.20 23.83 2.65
C LYS A 25 20.38 22.91 2.35
N PHE A 26 20.63 22.56 1.09
CA PHE A 26 21.84 21.82 0.71
C PHE A 26 23.13 22.60 1.03
N ARG A 27 23.10 23.93 0.87
CA ARG A 27 24.24 24.80 1.17
C ARG A 27 24.44 24.93 2.68
N GLU A 28 23.33 25.11 3.41
CA GLU A 28 23.33 25.22 4.87
C GLU A 28 23.88 23.96 5.55
N LEU A 29 23.38 22.78 5.15
CA LEU A 29 23.83 21.48 5.67
C LEU A 29 25.22 21.05 5.14
N LYS A 30 25.88 21.89 4.33
CA LYS A 30 27.20 21.63 3.73
C LYS A 30 27.28 20.27 3.04
N ILE A 31 26.24 19.92 2.29
CA ILE A 31 26.12 18.61 1.66
C ILE A 31 27.25 18.42 0.64
N PRO A 32 27.93 17.26 0.61
CA PRO A 32 29.00 17.00 -0.34
C PRO A 32 28.53 17.17 -1.79
N ARG A 33 29.36 17.78 -2.65
CA ARG A 33 29.02 18.08 -4.06
C ARG A 33 28.56 16.87 -4.90
N LYS A 34 28.95 15.65 -4.52
CA LYS A 34 28.49 14.41 -5.16
C LYS A 34 27.00 14.13 -4.97
N PHE A 35 26.36 14.80 -4.00
CA PHE A 35 24.92 14.79 -3.77
C PHE A 35 24.37 16.17 -4.14
N ASP A 36 24.58 16.62 -5.38
CA ASP A 36 23.98 17.88 -5.82
C ASP A 36 22.45 17.77 -5.83
N TYR A 37 21.78 18.92 -5.64
CA TYR A 37 20.32 18.98 -5.53
C TYR A 37 19.61 18.36 -6.75
N GLN A 38 20.11 18.58 -7.96
CA GLN A 38 19.46 18.08 -9.18
C GLN A 38 19.58 16.56 -9.29
N HIS A 39 20.75 16.00 -8.95
CA HIS A 39 20.96 14.56 -8.91
C HIS A 39 20.06 13.89 -7.86
N VAL A 40 20.02 14.42 -6.63
CA VAL A 40 19.16 13.87 -5.57
C VAL A 40 17.68 14.01 -5.96
N LYS A 41 17.26 15.16 -6.50
CA LYS A 41 15.90 15.40 -6.99
C LYS A 41 15.49 14.41 -8.07
N ALA A 42 16.33 14.20 -9.08
CA ALA A 42 16.07 13.24 -10.16
C ALA A 42 15.99 11.80 -9.64
N ALA A 43 16.89 11.40 -8.73
CA ALA A 43 16.87 10.08 -8.11
C ALA A 43 15.58 9.84 -7.30
N ARG A 44 15.15 10.84 -6.51
CA ARG A 44 13.91 10.78 -5.72
C ARG A 44 12.66 10.77 -6.59
N ALA A 45 12.63 11.57 -7.66
CA ALA A 45 11.55 11.53 -8.64
C ALA A 45 11.44 10.16 -9.34
N ASN A 46 12.57 9.54 -9.70
CA ASN A 46 12.58 8.21 -10.30
C ASN A 46 12.08 7.13 -9.32
N ALA A 47 12.56 7.16 -8.08
CA ALA A 47 12.10 6.25 -7.02
C ALA A 47 10.59 6.42 -6.78
N MET A 48 10.11 7.65 -6.70
CA MET A 48 8.69 7.92 -6.51
C MET A 48 7.84 7.45 -7.70
N ALA A 49 8.31 7.69 -8.92
CA ALA A 49 7.60 7.22 -10.11
C ALA A 49 7.42 5.69 -10.07
N ARG A 50 8.44 4.93 -9.63
CA ARG A 50 8.29 3.47 -9.45
C ARG A 50 7.22 3.12 -8.42
N SER A 51 7.21 3.83 -7.31
CA SER A 51 6.27 3.61 -6.21
C SER A 51 4.83 3.88 -6.62
N LEU A 52 4.56 5.01 -7.27
CA LEU A 52 3.24 5.33 -7.81
C LEU A 52 2.73 4.30 -8.83
N ILE A 53 3.62 3.70 -9.61
CA ILE A 53 3.24 2.62 -10.53
C ILE A 53 2.93 1.34 -9.74
N HIS A 54 3.58 1.07 -8.59
CA HIS A 54 3.20 -0.04 -7.70
C HIS A 54 1.86 0.23 -7.03
N GLU A 55 1.54 1.48 -6.70
CA GLU A 55 0.23 1.92 -6.19
C GLU A 55 -0.85 2.02 -7.28
N GLY A 56 -0.56 1.61 -8.53
CA GLY A 56 -1.56 1.55 -9.59
C GLY A 56 -1.99 2.92 -10.14
N ARG A 57 -1.24 3.98 -9.85
CA ARG A 57 -1.60 5.35 -10.25
C ARG A 57 -1.40 5.55 -11.76
N ALA A 58 -2.49 5.87 -12.45
CA ALA A 58 -2.45 6.18 -13.88
C ALA A 58 -1.73 7.51 -14.16
N SER A 59 -2.02 8.55 -13.37
CA SER A 59 -1.34 9.85 -13.40
C SER A 59 -1.47 10.53 -12.03
N VAL A 60 -0.75 11.64 -11.85
CA VAL A 60 -0.78 12.49 -10.64
C VAL A 60 -0.70 13.96 -11.05
N SER A 61 -1.15 14.87 -10.19
CA SER A 61 -1.08 16.30 -10.45
C SER A 61 0.37 16.79 -10.47
N THR A 62 0.65 17.80 -11.29
CA THR A 62 1.96 18.45 -11.39
C THR A 62 2.39 19.06 -10.06
N ALA A 63 1.46 19.76 -9.40
CA ALA A 63 1.69 20.40 -8.12
C ALA A 63 2.08 19.39 -7.02
N TRP A 64 1.33 18.29 -6.90
CA TRP A 64 1.61 17.27 -5.91
C TRP A 64 2.90 16.52 -6.19
N PHE A 65 3.17 16.12 -7.44
CA PHE A 65 4.40 15.40 -7.76
C PHE A 65 5.66 16.23 -7.45
N ALA A 66 5.64 17.52 -7.77
CA ALA A 66 6.73 18.43 -7.41
C ALA A 66 6.88 18.58 -5.89
N TRP A 67 5.77 18.82 -5.18
CA TRP A 67 5.76 18.90 -3.71
C TRP A 67 6.33 17.64 -3.05
N TYR A 68 5.91 16.47 -3.51
CA TYR A 68 6.34 15.19 -2.95
C TYR A 68 7.84 14.95 -3.14
N VAL A 69 8.35 15.26 -4.34
CA VAL A 69 9.79 15.12 -4.62
C VAL A 69 10.59 16.04 -3.71
N ASP A 70 10.17 17.29 -3.54
CA ASP A 70 10.84 18.24 -2.64
C ASP A 70 10.76 17.78 -1.18
N PHE A 71 9.61 17.28 -0.72
CA PHE A 71 9.44 16.68 0.62
C PHE A 71 10.39 15.49 0.84
N ASN A 72 10.55 14.61 -0.16
CA ASN A 72 11.46 13.46 -0.07
C ASN A 72 12.92 13.86 -0.11
N VAL A 73 13.27 14.86 -0.91
CA VAL A 73 14.62 15.44 -0.92
C VAL A 73 14.94 16.03 0.46
N TRP A 74 14.03 16.83 1.02
CA TRP A 74 14.15 17.41 2.35
C TRP A 74 14.34 16.34 3.44
N SER A 75 13.46 15.34 3.45
CA SER A 75 13.51 14.25 4.43
C SER A 75 14.83 13.49 4.32
N TYR A 76 15.28 13.17 3.11
CA TYR A 76 16.54 12.47 2.87
C TYR A 76 17.76 13.26 3.37
N ILE A 77 17.84 14.55 3.07
CA ILE A 77 19.01 15.33 3.48
C ILE A 77 19.09 15.50 5.00
N HIS A 78 17.95 15.64 5.67
CA HIS A 78 17.92 15.72 7.13
C HIS A 78 18.19 14.36 7.79
N GLU A 79 17.73 13.25 7.20
CA GLU A 79 18.05 11.92 7.71
C GLU A 79 19.56 11.63 7.61
N LYS A 80 20.19 12.00 6.49
CA LYS A 80 21.59 11.63 6.19
C LYS A 80 22.64 12.64 6.67
N PHE A 81 22.33 13.93 6.70
CA PHE A 81 23.34 14.98 6.90
C PHE A 81 23.07 15.91 8.09
N ALA A 82 21.84 16.00 8.60
CA ALA A 82 21.59 16.77 9.81
C ALA A 82 22.21 16.08 11.02
N LYS A 83 22.89 16.85 11.87
CA LYS A 83 23.49 16.36 13.11
C LYS A 83 22.45 16.37 14.24
N ASN A 84 22.70 15.59 15.29
CA ASN A 84 21.83 15.36 16.46
C ASN A 84 20.94 16.57 16.83
N GLY A 85 19.65 16.49 16.52
CA GLY A 85 18.64 17.50 16.87
C GLY A 85 18.28 18.50 15.76
N ASP A 86 19.07 18.63 14.70
CA ASP A 86 18.85 19.61 13.61
C ASP A 86 17.88 19.09 12.54
N ARG A 87 17.05 18.09 12.85
CA ARG A 87 16.06 17.56 11.92
C ARG A 87 14.86 18.48 11.88
N GLU A 88 14.77 19.27 10.82
CA GLU A 88 13.62 20.15 10.60
C GLU A 88 12.49 19.44 9.89
N THR A 89 11.26 19.72 10.33
CA THR A 89 10.04 19.36 9.61
C THR A 89 10.01 20.08 8.27
N PHE A 90 9.51 19.41 7.23
CA PHE A 90 9.32 20.05 5.93
C PHE A 90 8.34 21.23 6.08
N PRO A 91 8.73 22.47 5.70
CA PRO A 91 7.96 23.68 6.03
C PRO A 91 6.53 23.68 5.47
N TRP A 92 6.27 22.91 4.42
CA TRP A 92 4.98 22.84 3.74
C TRP A 92 4.30 21.49 3.92
N ILE A 93 4.58 20.79 5.02
CA ILE A 93 3.97 19.48 5.30
C ILE A 93 2.43 19.57 5.33
N ASP A 94 1.87 20.66 5.87
CA ASP A 94 0.42 20.89 5.93
C ASP A 94 -0.18 21.44 4.63
N LEU A 95 0.64 21.76 3.62
CA LEU A 95 0.19 22.26 2.30
C LEU A 95 0.41 21.19 1.20
N GLU A 96 0.06 19.94 1.50
CA GLU A 96 0.10 18.85 0.52
C GLU A 96 -1.00 19.07 -0.55
N PRO A 97 -0.64 19.19 -1.84
CA PRO A 97 -1.64 19.34 -2.90
C PRO A 97 -2.46 18.06 -3.12
N ALA A 98 -3.54 18.12 -3.90
CA ALA A 98 -4.28 16.93 -4.27
C ALA A 98 -3.46 16.02 -5.21
N VAL A 99 -3.42 14.72 -4.90
CA VAL A 99 -2.71 13.71 -5.71
C VAL A 99 -3.29 13.61 -7.12
N LYS A 100 -4.63 13.57 -7.22
CA LYS A 100 -5.35 13.40 -8.50
C LYS A 100 -5.39 14.73 -9.27
N PRO A 101 -5.07 14.76 -10.58
CA PRO A 101 -5.27 15.94 -11.42
C PRO A 101 -6.75 16.36 -11.44
N LYS A 102 -7.04 17.68 -11.38
CA LYS A 102 -8.41 18.20 -11.55
C LYS A 102 -8.79 18.19 -13.03
N THR A 103 -7.85 18.53 -13.93
CA THR A 103 -8.00 18.43 -15.38
C THR A 103 -6.84 17.65 -16.04
N PRO A 104 -6.96 17.24 -17.32
CA PRO A 104 -5.85 16.63 -18.05
C PRO A 104 -4.60 17.51 -18.15
N GLU A 105 -4.75 18.83 -18.20
CA GLU A 105 -3.64 19.79 -18.27
C GLU A 105 -2.86 19.87 -16.95
N ASP A 106 -3.51 19.57 -15.83
CA ASP A 106 -2.86 19.51 -14.51
C ASP A 106 -1.99 18.27 -14.33
N ALA A 107 -2.12 17.28 -15.22
CA ALA A 107 -1.39 16.02 -15.11
C ALA A 107 0.11 16.22 -15.27
N SER A 108 0.89 15.61 -14.38
CA SER A 108 2.34 15.75 -14.34
C SER A 108 3.01 15.12 -15.57
N ALA A 109 3.43 15.97 -16.51
CA ALA A 109 4.26 15.55 -17.64
C ALA A 109 5.57 14.90 -17.16
N TRP A 110 6.12 15.37 -16.04
CA TRP A 110 7.34 14.82 -15.44
C TRP A 110 7.13 13.38 -14.94
N PHE A 111 6.05 13.13 -14.19
CA PHE A 111 5.71 11.78 -13.75
C PHE A 111 5.40 10.88 -14.95
N ASN A 112 4.58 11.35 -15.90
CA ASN A 112 4.18 10.55 -17.05
C ASN A 112 5.39 10.15 -17.91
N GLY A 113 6.32 11.07 -18.18
CA GLY A 113 7.56 10.74 -18.90
C GLY A 113 8.44 9.72 -18.17
N LEU A 114 8.57 9.84 -16.83
CA LEU A 114 9.29 8.85 -16.02
C LEU A 114 8.58 7.49 -16.03
N LYS A 115 7.26 7.50 -15.89
CA LYS A 115 6.42 6.30 -15.90
C LYS A 115 6.56 5.54 -17.21
N ASP A 116 6.50 6.24 -18.34
CA ASP A 116 6.62 5.61 -19.66
C ASP A 116 8.01 5.00 -19.86
N ALA A 117 9.07 5.72 -19.48
CA ALA A 117 10.45 5.20 -19.53
C ALA A 117 10.65 3.98 -18.60
N ILE A 118 9.98 3.95 -17.45
CA ILE A 118 10.00 2.81 -16.53
C ILE A 118 9.19 1.63 -17.10
N LYS A 119 7.99 1.87 -17.61
CA LYS A 119 7.12 0.84 -18.21
C LYS A 119 7.75 0.18 -19.42
N GLN A 120 8.40 0.95 -20.30
CA GLN A 120 9.16 0.41 -21.43
C GLN A 120 10.20 -0.64 -20.99
N LYS A 121 10.83 -0.46 -19.82
CA LYS A 121 11.75 -1.46 -19.26
C LYS A 121 11.04 -2.64 -18.63
N TYR A 122 9.82 -2.45 -18.10
CA TYR A 122 9.02 -3.50 -17.47
C TYR A 122 8.25 -4.38 -18.45
N ASP A 123 7.91 -3.84 -19.63
CA ASP A 123 7.12 -4.55 -20.65
C ASP A 123 7.97 -5.44 -21.57
N LEU A 124 9.30 -5.39 -21.45
CA LEU A 124 10.21 -6.33 -22.11
C LEU A 124 9.90 -7.78 -21.73
N SER A 125 9.99 -8.68 -22.70
CA SER A 125 9.82 -10.12 -22.46
C SER A 125 10.88 -10.65 -21.47
N ALA A 126 10.57 -11.73 -20.75
CA ALA A 126 11.47 -12.26 -19.74
C ALA A 126 12.85 -12.66 -20.29
N LEU A 127 12.91 -13.15 -21.53
CA LEU A 127 14.17 -13.49 -22.20
C LEU A 127 15.00 -12.24 -22.53
N GLU A 128 14.39 -11.15 -22.99
CA GLU A 128 15.08 -9.89 -23.23
C GLU A 128 15.57 -9.26 -21.92
N ARG A 129 14.76 -9.32 -20.86
CA ARG A 129 15.15 -8.88 -19.52
C ARG A 129 16.40 -9.63 -19.05
N LYS A 130 16.43 -10.96 -19.21
CA LYS A 130 17.60 -11.79 -18.88
C LYS A 130 18.83 -11.40 -19.70
N LYS A 131 18.69 -11.18 -21.01
CA LYS A 131 19.80 -10.72 -21.89
C LYS A 131 20.38 -9.37 -21.45
N LEU A 132 19.54 -8.47 -20.93
CA LEU A 132 19.94 -7.15 -20.44
C LEU A 132 20.39 -7.14 -18.97
N GLY A 133 20.46 -8.29 -18.30
CA GLY A 133 20.83 -8.38 -16.88
C GLY A 133 19.79 -7.76 -15.93
N LEU A 134 18.55 -7.54 -16.38
CA LEU A 134 17.46 -7.03 -15.55
C LEU A 134 16.90 -8.13 -14.64
N THR A 135 16.23 -7.76 -13.56
CA THR A 135 15.49 -8.72 -12.72
C THR A 135 14.41 -9.42 -13.54
N LEU A 136 14.18 -10.72 -13.31
CA LEU A 136 13.13 -11.46 -14.02
C LEU A 136 11.76 -10.80 -13.83
N MET A 137 11.36 -10.65 -12.57
CA MET A 137 10.14 -9.96 -12.18
C MET A 137 10.40 -8.48 -11.93
N ARG A 138 9.34 -7.69 -11.98
CA ARG A 138 9.39 -6.26 -11.64
C ARG A 138 9.85 -6.10 -10.17
N PRO A 139 10.87 -5.26 -9.90
CA PRO A 139 11.25 -4.90 -8.53
C PRO A 139 10.07 -4.21 -7.85
N GLU A 140 9.80 -4.53 -6.60
CA GLU A 140 8.73 -3.93 -5.80
C GLU A 140 9.27 -3.06 -4.69
N ASP A 141 8.44 -2.15 -4.21
CA ASP A 141 8.69 -1.50 -2.94
C ASP A 141 8.47 -2.50 -1.79
N TYR A 142 9.00 -2.17 -0.62
CA TYR A 142 8.76 -2.96 0.57
C TYR A 142 7.29 -2.94 0.97
N LEU A 143 6.68 -4.11 1.06
CA LEU A 143 5.33 -4.32 1.56
C LEU A 143 5.40 -4.61 3.05
N VAL A 144 5.07 -3.61 3.87
CA VAL A 144 5.01 -3.76 5.33
C VAL A 144 3.93 -4.80 5.69
N ARG A 145 4.28 -5.85 6.41
CA ARG A 145 3.33 -6.92 6.78
C ARG A 145 2.90 -6.81 8.23
N ASP A 146 1.73 -7.36 8.50
CA ASP A 146 1.27 -7.66 9.85
C ASP A 146 1.89 -8.99 10.26
N THR A 147 2.99 -8.95 11.01
CA THR A 147 3.78 -10.15 11.37
C THR A 147 3.52 -10.64 12.80
N ASP A 148 2.73 -9.92 13.59
CA ASP A 148 2.42 -10.32 14.96
C ASP A 148 1.19 -11.23 14.98
N GLU A 149 1.45 -12.54 14.88
CA GLU A 149 0.38 -13.55 14.89
C GLU A 149 -0.43 -13.55 16.19
N VAL A 150 0.18 -13.20 17.33
CA VAL A 150 -0.51 -13.17 18.63
C VAL A 150 -1.50 -12.02 18.63
N ALA A 151 -1.07 -10.83 18.20
CA ALA A 151 -1.94 -9.68 18.06
C ALA A 151 -3.04 -9.93 17.01
N ALA A 152 -2.73 -10.62 15.90
CA ALA A 152 -3.71 -10.98 14.88
C ALA A 152 -4.81 -11.90 15.41
N ARG A 153 -4.44 -12.98 16.13
CA ARG A 153 -5.41 -13.88 16.76
C ARG A 153 -6.25 -13.16 17.80
N LEU A 154 -5.64 -12.31 18.62
CA LEU A 154 -6.38 -11.52 19.61
C LEU A 154 -7.39 -10.57 18.96
N ARG A 155 -7.07 -9.99 17.79
CA ARG A 155 -8.02 -9.19 17.00
C ARG A 155 -9.18 -10.04 16.50
N GLU A 156 -8.92 -11.23 15.96
CA GLU A 156 -9.97 -12.16 15.51
C GLU A 156 -10.86 -12.61 16.66
N ASP A 157 -10.29 -12.99 17.80
CA ASP A 157 -11.03 -13.36 19.00
C ASP A 157 -11.88 -12.18 19.50
N THR A 158 -11.32 -10.98 19.57
CA THR A 158 -12.05 -9.77 19.96
C THR A 158 -13.21 -9.49 18.99
N TRP A 159 -12.98 -9.65 17.69
CA TRP A 159 -14.02 -9.47 16.68
C TRP A 159 -15.17 -10.45 16.88
N ASN A 160 -14.86 -11.74 17.06
CA ASN A 160 -15.87 -12.77 17.28
C ASN A 160 -16.65 -12.56 18.58
N ASN A 161 -16.04 -11.95 19.60
CA ASN A 161 -16.71 -11.59 20.85
C ASN A 161 -17.65 -10.37 20.68
N VAL A 162 -17.23 -9.34 19.94
CA VAL A 162 -18.02 -8.09 19.81
C VAL A 162 -19.06 -8.19 18.69
N PHE A 163 -18.76 -8.93 17.64
CA PHE A 163 -19.57 -9.06 16.43
C PHE A 163 -19.83 -10.54 16.10
N PRO A 164 -20.53 -11.29 16.98
CA PRO A 164 -20.70 -12.73 16.81
C PRO A 164 -21.38 -13.06 15.48
N GLY A 165 -20.76 -13.95 14.70
CA GLY A 165 -21.27 -14.41 13.41
C GLY A 165 -21.09 -13.43 12.24
N ARG A 166 -20.50 -12.25 12.46
CA ARG A 166 -20.23 -11.28 11.38
C ARG A 166 -18.86 -11.54 10.74
N VAL A 167 -18.81 -11.51 9.42
CA VAL A 167 -17.54 -11.54 8.68
C VAL A 167 -16.94 -10.13 8.70
N PRO A 168 -15.63 -9.96 8.97
CA PRO A 168 -14.98 -8.67 8.86
C PRO A 168 -15.17 -8.04 7.46
N PRO A 169 -15.48 -6.74 7.35
CA PRO A 169 -15.79 -6.08 6.07
C PRO A 169 -14.73 -6.26 4.97
N HIS A 170 -13.47 -6.49 5.33
CA HIS A 170 -12.34 -6.64 4.39
C HIS A 170 -11.61 -7.97 4.58
N GLY A 171 -12.29 -8.98 5.14
CA GLY A 171 -11.74 -10.31 5.41
C GLY A 171 -10.75 -10.38 6.57
N LYS A 172 -10.37 -9.25 7.17
CA LYS A 172 -9.52 -9.18 8.37
C LYS A 172 -10.16 -8.33 9.47
N ALA A 173 -10.12 -8.83 10.69
CA ALA A 173 -10.67 -8.16 11.87
C ALA A 173 -9.94 -6.84 12.14
N PHE A 174 -10.70 -5.76 12.37
CA PHE A 174 -10.21 -4.44 12.75
C PHE A 174 -9.19 -3.80 11.77
N GLU A 175 -9.32 -4.13 10.49
CA GLU A 175 -8.52 -3.55 9.41
C GLU A 175 -9.36 -2.61 8.55
N VAL A 176 -8.81 -1.45 8.17
CA VAL A 176 -9.45 -0.47 7.29
C VAL A 176 -8.46 -0.08 6.19
N ILE A 177 -8.85 -0.26 4.92
CA ILE A 177 -8.01 0.17 3.80
C ILE A 177 -8.02 1.70 3.73
N VAL A 178 -6.83 2.29 3.57
CA VAL A 178 -6.66 3.74 3.44
C VAL A 178 -7.09 4.16 2.04
N PRO A 179 -8.10 5.06 1.92
CA PRO A 179 -8.61 5.49 0.61
C PRO A 179 -7.53 6.11 -0.27
N SER A 180 -7.56 5.83 -1.58
CA SER A 180 -6.56 6.33 -2.51
C SER A 180 -6.55 7.86 -2.68
N THR A 181 -7.60 8.56 -2.26
CA THR A 181 -7.75 10.02 -2.33
C THR A 181 -7.18 10.77 -1.13
N ILE A 182 -6.76 10.07 -0.06
CA ILE A 182 -6.17 10.72 1.12
C ILE A 182 -4.86 11.45 0.75
N LYS A 183 -4.65 12.61 1.36
CA LYS A 183 -3.33 13.26 1.43
C LYS A 183 -2.48 12.52 2.48
N THR A 184 -1.81 11.44 2.05
CA THR A 184 -1.16 10.46 2.95
C THR A 184 -0.16 11.07 3.93
N PHE A 185 0.55 12.13 3.56
CA PHE A 185 1.60 12.69 4.42
C PHE A 185 1.03 13.67 5.43
N SER A 186 0.21 14.61 4.96
CA SER A 186 -0.39 15.66 5.78
C SER A 186 -1.56 15.17 6.63
N ASP A 187 -2.52 14.47 6.03
CA ASP A 187 -3.81 14.13 6.65
C ASP A 187 -3.81 12.76 7.35
N LEU A 188 -2.78 11.95 7.14
CA LEU A 188 -2.63 10.66 7.82
C LEU A 188 -1.33 10.58 8.63
N LYS A 189 -0.16 10.49 7.98
CA LYS A 189 1.10 10.21 8.71
C LYS A 189 1.47 11.32 9.72
N TRP A 190 1.47 12.57 9.26
CA TRP A 190 1.77 13.71 10.12
C TRP A 190 0.66 13.93 11.15
N ASP A 191 -0.60 13.87 10.71
CA ASP A 191 -1.77 14.03 11.57
C ASP A 191 -1.81 13.03 12.73
N VAL A 192 -1.63 11.73 12.46
CA VAL A 192 -1.57 10.68 13.49
C VAL A 192 -0.41 10.90 14.45
N THR A 193 0.74 11.36 13.96
CA THR A 193 1.89 11.67 14.82
C THR A 193 1.58 12.82 15.78
N GLN A 194 0.95 13.89 15.30
CA GLN A 194 0.59 15.06 16.12
C GLN A 194 -0.58 14.77 17.07
N GLY A 195 -1.54 13.98 16.61
CA GLY A 195 -2.76 13.64 17.34
C GLY A 195 -2.75 12.28 18.02
N ALA A 196 -1.59 11.68 18.27
CA ALA A 196 -1.50 10.35 18.89
C ALA A 196 -2.27 10.27 20.22
N HIS A 197 -2.35 11.38 20.95
CA HIS A 197 -3.11 11.52 22.20
C HIS A 197 -4.64 11.43 22.04
N LEU A 198 -5.16 11.53 20.81
CA LEU A 198 -6.58 11.43 20.51
C LEU A 198 -7.02 9.98 20.26
N VAL A 199 -6.08 9.06 20.07
CA VAL A 199 -6.37 7.63 20.05
C VAL A 199 -6.59 7.17 21.50
N PRO A 200 -7.65 6.42 21.82
CA PRO A 200 -7.84 5.89 23.17
C PRO A 200 -6.60 5.12 23.64
N ALA A 201 -6.20 5.32 24.90
CA ALA A 201 -4.91 4.81 25.41
C ALA A 201 -4.74 3.28 25.26
N THR A 202 -5.84 2.53 25.28
CA THR A 202 -5.87 1.07 25.16
C THR A 202 -5.83 0.57 23.71
N VAL A 203 -5.95 1.46 22.74
CA VAL A 203 -5.94 1.14 21.30
C VAL A 203 -4.66 1.64 20.65
N SER A 204 -4.08 0.80 19.80
CA SER A 204 -2.99 1.15 18.90
C SER A 204 -3.47 1.12 17.45
N ILE A 205 -2.93 2.03 16.64
CA ILE A 205 -3.16 2.06 15.19
C ILE A 205 -1.80 1.89 14.52
N SER A 206 -1.66 0.84 13.71
CA SER A 206 -0.48 0.57 12.90
C SER A 206 -0.81 0.59 11.41
N THR A 207 0.19 0.77 10.56
CA THR A 207 0.01 0.77 9.11
C THR A 207 0.68 -0.44 8.49
N VAL A 208 -0.04 -1.13 7.61
CA VAL A 208 0.44 -2.28 6.85
C VAL A 208 0.17 -2.10 5.36
N GLY A 209 0.86 -2.84 4.52
CA GLY A 209 0.62 -2.92 3.09
C GLY A 209 -0.29 -4.10 2.74
N ARG A 210 -1.16 -3.89 1.75
CA ARG A 210 -2.00 -4.91 1.12
C ARG A 210 -1.86 -4.81 -0.40
N VAL A 211 -2.36 -5.83 -1.09
CA VAL A 211 -2.44 -5.84 -2.56
C VAL A 211 -3.90 -5.75 -2.93
N HIS A 212 -4.29 -4.68 -3.62
CA HIS A 212 -5.61 -4.58 -4.23
C HIS A 212 -5.77 -5.68 -5.29
N ARG A 213 -6.99 -6.14 -5.55
CA ARG A 213 -7.28 -7.15 -6.59
C ARG A 213 -6.83 -6.77 -8.00
N ARG A 214 -6.51 -5.50 -8.22
CA ARG A 214 -5.96 -4.96 -9.48
C ARG A 214 -4.42 -5.10 -9.55
N GLY A 215 -3.81 -5.76 -8.56
CA GLY A 215 -2.38 -6.04 -8.47
C GLY A 215 -1.51 -4.85 -8.05
N HIS A 216 -2.10 -3.82 -7.44
CA HIS A 216 -1.36 -2.67 -6.92
C HIS A 216 -1.35 -2.63 -5.40
N PHE A 217 -0.34 -1.98 -4.83
CA PHE A 217 -0.18 -1.87 -3.38
C PHE A 217 -1.08 -0.78 -2.82
N VAL A 218 -1.71 -1.10 -1.69
CA VAL A 218 -2.53 -0.17 -0.91
C VAL A 218 -2.09 -0.22 0.55
N MET A 219 -2.31 0.88 1.27
CA MET A 219 -2.05 0.96 2.71
C MET A 219 -3.33 0.57 3.46
N ALA A 220 -3.19 -0.12 4.59
CA ALA A 220 -4.27 -0.38 5.52
C ALA A 220 -3.89 0.06 6.93
N LEU A 221 -4.87 0.52 7.69
CA LEU A 221 -4.79 0.76 9.12
C LEU A 221 -5.25 -0.50 9.85
N VAL A 222 -4.42 -1.01 10.75
CA VAL A 222 -4.74 -2.13 11.63
C VAL A 222 -4.89 -1.59 13.04
N LEU A 223 -6.08 -1.74 13.60
CA LEU A 223 -6.37 -1.37 14.97
C LEU A 223 -6.23 -2.59 15.87
N GLY A 224 -5.54 -2.43 16.99
CA GLY A 224 -5.39 -3.47 17.99
C GLY A 224 -5.20 -2.88 19.38
N TYR A 225 -4.83 -3.73 20.32
CA TYR A 225 -4.53 -3.26 21.67
C TYR A 225 -3.17 -2.56 21.74
N SER A 226 -3.07 -1.53 22.57
CA SER A 226 -1.79 -0.94 22.97
C SER A 226 -0.99 -1.93 23.81
N PRO A 227 0.35 -1.89 23.76
CA PRO A 227 1.19 -2.72 24.62
C PRO A 227 0.80 -2.58 26.11
N GLY A 228 0.48 -3.71 26.75
CA GLY A 228 0.08 -3.75 28.17
C GLY A 228 -1.41 -3.49 28.45
N ALA A 229 -2.24 -3.24 27.44
CA ALA A 229 -3.68 -3.22 27.61
C ALA A 229 -4.21 -4.64 27.93
N ILE A 230 -5.19 -4.71 28.83
CA ILE A 230 -5.83 -5.96 29.23
C ILE A 230 -7.01 -6.22 28.29
N ASP A 231 -7.16 -7.45 27.83
CA ASP A 231 -8.35 -7.87 27.11
C ASP A 231 -9.51 -8.08 28.09
N ASP A 232 -10.39 -7.08 28.17
CA ASP A 232 -11.60 -7.07 29.00
C ASP A 232 -12.80 -6.51 28.22
N PRO A 233 -14.04 -6.68 28.71
CA PRO A 233 -15.22 -6.23 27.99
C PRO A 233 -15.21 -4.74 27.64
N GLU A 234 -14.64 -3.88 28.48
CA GLU A 234 -14.59 -2.44 28.22
C GLU A 234 -13.62 -2.13 27.08
N ASN A 235 -12.40 -2.67 27.13
CA ASN A 235 -11.38 -2.46 26.10
C ASN A 235 -11.78 -3.03 24.74
N ARG A 236 -12.49 -4.17 24.70
CA ARG A 236 -13.08 -4.71 23.47
C ARG A 236 -14.05 -3.71 22.82
N LEU A 237 -14.89 -3.06 23.62
CA LEU A 237 -15.83 -2.04 23.13
C LEU A 237 -15.13 -0.77 22.69
N ILE A 238 -14.09 -0.33 23.40
CA ILE A 238 -13.27 0.82 23.00
C ILE A 238 -12.64 0.55 21.63
N LEU A 239 -12.06 -0.64 21.42
CA LEU A 239 -11.46 -1.05 20.15
C LEU A 239 -12.51 -1.04 19.02
N ALA A 240 -13.67 -1.66 19.25
CA ALA A 240 -14.74 -1.72 18.27
C ALA A 240 -15.30 -0.36 17.87
N LYS A 241 -15.50 0.54 18.82
CA LYS A 241 -15.92 1.92 18.53
C LYS A 241 -14.84 2.72 17.81
N THR A 242 -13.58 2.50 18.15
CA THR A 242 -12.47 3.18 17.46
C THR A 242 -12.42 2.72 16.01
N TYR A 243 -12.57 1.43 15.77
CA TYR A 243 -12.66 0.85 14.42
C TYR A 243 -13.81 1.45 13.61
N ASP A 244 -15.00 1.52 14.20
CA ASP A 244 -16.18 2.11 13.57
C ASP A 244 -15.95 3.58 13.14
N VAL A 245 -15.29 4.38 13.98
CA VAL A 245 -14.90 5.76 13.64
C VAL A 245 -13.89 5.81 12.48
N VAL A 246 -12.88 4.94 12.49
CA VAL A 246 -11.87 4.88 11.42
C VAL A 246 -12.50 4.39 10.10
N LEU A 247 -13.40 3.42 10.15
CA LEU A 247 -14.12 2.93 8.98
C LEU A 247 -14.99 4.03 8.37
N LYS A 248 -15.76 4.76 9.19
CA LYS A 248 -16.54 5.94 8.77
C LYS A 248 -15.70 6.99 8.09
N TRP A 249 -14.54 7.29 8.67
CA TRP A 249 -13.60 8.23 8.11
C TRP A 249 -13.16 7.81 6.70
N ALA A 250 -12.78 6.54 6.52
CA ALA A 250 -12.37 6.02 5.22
C ALA A 250 -13.52 6.05 4.20
N THR A 251 -14.70 5.55 4.58
CA THR A 251 -15.92 5.55 3.75
C THR A 251 -16.32 6.97 3.32
N THR A 252 -16.26 7.94 4.23
CA THR A 252 -16.56 9.36 3.91
C THR A 252 -15.61 9.91 2.84
N ILE A 253 -14.32 9.60 2.93
CA ILE A 253 -13.32 10.05 1.95
C ILE A 253 -13.56 9.40 0.58
N ILE A 254 -13.91 8.12 0.54
CA ILE A 254 -14.24 7.41 -0.70
C ILE A 254 -15.44 8.07 -1.39
N ILE A 255 -16.54 8.25 -0.65
CA ILE A 255 -17.79 8.79 -1.19
C ILE A 255 -17.62 10.24 -1.64
N THR A 256 -16.98 11.07 -0.81
CA THR A 256 -16.86 12.50 -1.12
C THR A 256 -15.72 12.80 -2.08
N GLY A 257 -14.77 11.88 -2.24
CA GLY A 257 -13.51 12.08 -2.96
C GLY A 257 -12.59 13.11 -2.30
N ARG A 258 -12.86 13.54 -1.06
CA ARG A 258 -12.15 14.61 -0.36
C ARG A 258 -11.36 14.06 0.82
N SER A 259 -10.08 14.40 0.85
CA SER A 259 -9.20 14.05 1.97
C SER A 259 -9.65 14.72 3.27
N MET A 260 -9.50 14.00 4.39
CA MET A 260 -9.83 14.48 5.73
C MET A 260 -8.82 13.93 6.75
N LYS A 261 -8.37 14.77 7.68
CA LYS A 261 -7.53 14.37 8.82
C LYS A 261 -8.19 13.29 9.67
N LEU A 262 -7.48 12.20 9.98
CA LEU A 262 -8.00 11.13 10.83
C LEU A 262 -8.32 11.62 12.25
N THR A 263 -7.49 12.50 12.79
CA THR A 263 -7.70 13.11 14.12
C THR A 263 -8.99 13.89 14.20
N ARG A 264 -9.50 14.43 13.10
CA ARG A 264 -10.82 15.11 13.07
C ARG A 264 -11.95 14.13 13.36
N ALA A 265 -11.86 12.90 12.86
CA ALA A 265 -12.83 11.85 13.17
C ALA A 265 -12.70 11.40 14.63
N LEU A 266 -11.47 11.28 15.13
CA LEU A 266 -11.19 10.85 16.51
C LEU A 266 -11.52 11.91 17.58
N LYS A 267 -11.50 13.21 17.26
CA LYS A 267 -11.80 14.30 18.22
C LYS A 267 -13.16 14.21 18.88
N ASN A 268 -14.14 13.62 18.19
CA ASN A 268 -15.50 13.45 18.68
C ASN A 268 -15.74 12.05 19.26
N PHE A 269 -14.67 11.31 19.56
CA PHE A 269 -14.78 9.99 20.18
C PHE A 269 -15.35 10.15 21.60
N VAL A 270 -16.62 9.76 21.77
CA VAL A 270 -17.30 9.71 23.06
C VAL A 270 -17.59 8.24 23.36
N LEU A 271 -17.02 7.75 24.46
CA LEU A 271 -17.44 6.47 25.02
C LEU A 271 -18.90 6.61 25.48
N PRO A 272 -19.76 5.62 25.20
CA PRO A 272 -21.11 5.64 25.75
C PRO A 272 -20.95 5.64 27.28
N GLY A 273 -21.67 6.52 27.96
CA GLY A 273 -21.63 6.58 29.42
C GLY A 273 -21.99 5.23 30.05
N ALA A 274 -21.68 5.07 31.34
CA ALA A 274 -21.83 3.85 32.13
C ALA A 274 -23.27 3.24 32.22
N HIS A 275 -24.24 3.76 31.47
CA HIS A 275 -25.60 3.25 31.40
C HIS A 275 -25.76 1.97 30.56
N LEU A 276 -24.72 1.53 29.83
CA LEU A 276 -24.72 0.24 29.13
C LEU A 276 -24.46 -0.98 30.04
N GLN A 277 -24.38 -0.81 31.37
CA GLN A 277 -24.45 -1.96 32.29
C GLN A 277 -25.87 -2.55 32.39
N ALA A 278 -26.89 -1.92 31.80
CA ALA A 278 -28.29 -2.34 31.90
C ALA A 278 -28.97 -2.72 30.58
N GLU A 279 -28.40 -2.37 29.42
CA GLU A 279 -28.96 -2.69 28.10
C GLU A 279 -27.88 -3.35 27.25
N GLY A 280 -28.09 -4.63 26.94
CA GLY A 280 -27.07 -5.57 26.48
C GLY A 280 -26.49 -5.31 25.09
N GLU A 281 -25.79 -6.34 24.61
CA GLU A 281 -25.09 -6.50 23.34
C GLU A 281 -25.78 -5.87 22.10
N ASP A 282 -27.10 -5.69 22.13
CA ASP A 282 -27.92 -5.09 21.06
C ASP A 282 -27.57 -3.63 20.73
N THR A 283 -27.15 -2.81 21.69
CA THR A 283 -26.87 -1.37 21.42
C THR A 283 -25.56 -1.15 20.67
N ILE A 284 -24.67 -2.15 20.67
CA ILE A 284 -23.39 -2.14 19.94
C ILE A 284 -23.60 -2.70 18.52
N MET A 285 -24.56 -3.62 18.35
CA MET A 285 -24.93 -4.18 17.05
C MET A 285 -25.53 -3.15 16.08
N GLY A 286 -26.18 -2.08 16.57
CA GLY A 286 -26.77 -1.04 15.69
C GLY A 286 -25.76 -0.11 15.00
N GLY A 287 -24.55 0.06 15.54
CA GLY A 287 -23.61 1.10 15.07
C GLY A 287 -22.97 0.85 13.70
N MET A 288 -22.81 -0.41 13.28
CA MET A 288 -22.36 -0.76 11.92
C MET A 288 -23.52 -0.86 10.92
N ASP A 289 -24.70 -1.31 11.36
CA ASP A 289 -25.84 -1.56 10.47
C ASP A 289 -26.58 -0.27 10.09
N ASP A 290 -26.73 0.68 11.01
CA ASP A 290 -27.41 1.97 10.79
C ASP A 290 -26.74 2.84 9.71
N GLN A 291 -25.52 2.51 9.29
CA GLN A 291 -24.74 3.32 8.36
C GLN A 291 -24.73 2.79 6.94
N THR A 292 -24.82 1.47 6.78
CA THR A 292 -25.08 0.85 5.49
C THR A 292 -26.49 1.17 4.98
N GLU A 293 -27.44 1.51 5.87
CA GLU A 293 -28.79 1.92 5.49
C GLU A 293 -28.87 3.35 4.90
N GLU A 294 -27.87 4.21 5.14
CA GLU A 294 -27.85 5.59 4.63
C GLU A 294 -27.11 5.77 3.29
N LEU A 295 -26.37 4.76 2.83
CA LEU A 295 -25.58 4.83 1.60
C LEU A 295 -26.39 4.39 0.37
N THR A 296 -26.18 5.07 -0.75
CA THR A 296 -26.72 4.62 -2.03
C THR A 296 -25.99 3.36 -2.51
N GLN A 297 -26.63 2.55 -3.35
CA GLN A 297 -26.00 1.36 -3.93
C GLN A 297 -24.68 1.68 -4.67
N GLU A 298 -24.63 2.81 -5.37
CA GLU A 298 -23.42 3.29 -6.04
C GLU A 298 -22.28 3.59 -5.05
N GLN A 299 -22.59 4.17 -3.89
CA GLN A 299 -21.62 4.44 -2.84
C GLN A 299 -21.09 3.14 -2.22
N LEU A 300 -21.97 2.15 -2.02
CA LEU A 300 -21.58 0.83 -1.53
C LEU A 300 -20.65 0.12 -2.52
N GLU A 301 -20.94 0.20 -3.82
CA GLU A 301 -20.08 -0.37 -4.87
C GLU A 301 -18.71 0.31 -4.94
N LEU A 302 -18.66 1.63 -4.81
CA LEU A 302 -17.39 2.37 -4.74
C LEU A 302 -16.53 1.96 -3.54
N CYS A 303 -17.15 1.82 -2.36
CA CYS A 303 -16.45 1.35 -1.17
C CYS A 303 -15.99 -0.11 -1.33
N ALA A 304 -16.86 -0.98 -1.85
CA ALA A 304 -16.51 -2.38 -2.10
C ALA A 304 -15.33 -2.51 -3.07
N GLU A 305 -15.29 -1.67 -4.12
CA GLU A 305 -14.17 -1.63 -5.07
C GLU A 305 -12.87 -1.20 -4.39
N GLU A 306 -12.85 -0.05 -3.71
CA GLU A 306 -11.62 0.47 -3.08
C GLU A 306 -11.08 -0.46 -1.97
N PHE A 307 -11.96 -1.24 -1.35
CA PHE A 307 -11.63 -2.17 -0.28
C PHE A 307 -11.32 -3.60 -0.75
N ASP A 308 -11.40 -3.89 -2.06
CA ASP A 308 -11.19 -5.23 -2.63
C ASP A 308 -9.69 -5.60 -2.67
N VAL A 309 -9.22 -6.22 -1.58
CA VAL A 309 -7.84 -6.69 -1.43
C VAL A 309 -7.70 -8.20 -1.57
N VAL A 310 -6.56 -8.63 -2.10
CA VAL A 310 -6.19 -10.05 -2.18
C VAL A 310 -5.94 -10.58 -0.78
N SER A 311 -6.54 -11.71 -0.45
CA SER A 311 -6.33 -12.41 0.82
C SER A 311 -4.96 -13.09 0.86
N LEU A 312 -3.91 -12.29 1.07
CA LEU A 312 -2.54 -12.75 1.25
C LEU A 312 -2.28 -12.86 2.75
N THR A 313 -2.41 -14.08 3.28
CA THR A 313 -2.24 -14.36 4.71
C THR A 313 -0.79 -14.59 5.08
N SER A 314 0.04 -14.96 4.10
CA SER A 314 1.44 -15.34 4.33
C SER A 314 2.42 -14.77 3.27
N ILE A 315 3.72 -14.89 3.54
CA ILE A 315 4.78 -14.61 2.56
C ILE A 315 4.72 -15.62 1.39
N PRO A 316 4.54 -16.93 1.61
CA PRO A 316 4.27 -17.90 0.54
C PRO A 316 3.10 -17.52 -0.37
N ASP A 317 1.95 -17.11 0.18
CA ASP A 317 0.78 -16.71 -0.62
C ASP A 317 1.14 -15.56 -1.58
N TYR A 318 1.95 -14.62 -1.09
CA TYR A 318 2.42 -13.51 -1.88
C TYR A 318 3.39 -13.94 -2.99
N ALA A 319 4.28 -14.91 -2.73
CA ALA A 319 5.14 -15.49 -3.74
C ALA A 319 4.32 -16.19 -4.84
N VAL A 320 3.30 -16.96 -4.44
CA VAL A 320 2.36 -17.60 -5.37
C VAL A 320 1.68 -16.55 -6.24
N PHE A 321 1.12 -15.50 -5.64
CA PHE A 321 0.50 -14.38 -6.37
C PHE A 321 1.46 -13.74 -7.38
N ARG A 322 2.70 -13.46 -6.97
CA ARG A 322 3.74 -12.85 -7.82
C ARG A 322 4.10 -13.71 -9.03
N VAL A 323 4.33 -14.99 -8.81
CA VAL A 323 4.65 -15.93 -9.88
C VAL A 323 3.45 -16.10 -10.81
N SER A 324 2.25 -16.19 -10.25
CA SER A 324 0.98 -16.29 -10.96
C SER A 324 0.78 -15.12 -11.93
N GLU A 325 1.01 -13.89 -11.48
CA GLU A 325 0.93 -12.69 -12.32
C GLU A 325 2.03 -12.65 -13.39
N TRP A 326 3.25 -13.07 -13.07
CA TRP A 326 4.34 -13.13 -14.04
C TRP A 326 4.07 -14.19 -15.13
N LEU A 327 3.61 -15.38 -14.76
CA LEU A 327 3.26 -16.46 -15.67
C LEU A 327 2.20 -16.01 -16.69
N HIS A 328 1.17 -15.30 -16.22
CA HIS A 328 0.11 -14.81 -17.10
C HIS A 328 0.55 -13.69 -18.04
N ARG A 329 1.62 -12.95 -17.72
CA ARG A 329 2.20 -11.98 -18.66
C ARG A 329 3.09 -12.63 -19.71
N GLU A 330 3.77 -13.71 -19.34
CA GLU A 330 4.75 -14.37 -20.20
C GLU A 330 4.18 -15.53 -21.02
N ILE A 331 2.95 -15.96 -20.74
CA ILE A 331 2.21 -16.87 -21.61
C ILE A 331 2.08 -16.27 -23.02
N GLY A 332 2.38 -17.07 -24.04
CA GLY A 332 2.44 -16.62 -25.44
C GLY A 332 3.69 -15.79 -25.81
N ARG A 333 4.51 -15.34 -24.85
CA ARG A 333 5.79 -14.63 -25.12
C ARG A 333 7.01 -15.54 -25.00
N THR A 334 6.86 -16.62 -24.26
CA THR A 334 7.93 -17.58 -23.92
C THR A 334 7.41 -19.00 -24.03
N SER A 335 8.31 -19.97 -24.22
CA SER A 335 7.94 -21.39 -24.11
C SER A 335 7.77 -21.79 -22.64
N ALA A 336 7.02 -22.86 -22.36
CA ALA A 336 6.88 -23.39 -21.00
C ALA A 336 8.23 -23.85 -20.41
N GLU A 337 9.11 -24.42 -21.24
CA GLU A 337 10.48 -24.77 -20.86
C GLU A 337 11.30 -23.54 -20.44
N ASP A 338 11.27 -22.47 -21.24
CA ASP A 338 11.99 -21.25 -20.93
C ASP A 338 11.49 -20.64 -19.62
N ARG A 339 10.16 -20.62 -19.39
CA ARG A 339 9.59 -20.14 -18.12
C ARG A 339 10.08 -20.96 -16.93
N CYS A 340 10.17 -22.28 -17.07
CA CYS A 340 10.66 -23.17 -16.02
C CYS A 340 12.11 -22.84 -15.69
N ARG A 341 12.98 -22.74 -16.70
CA ARG A 341 14.38 -22.36 -16.50
C ARG A 341 14.52 -20.99 -15.84
N LEU A 342 13.77 -20.00 -16.31
CA LEU A 342 13.82 -18.63 -15.77
C LEU A 342 13.36 -18.56 -14.30
N LEU A 343 12.27 -19.25 -13.96
CA LEU A 343 11.79 -19.30 -12.58
C LEU A 343 12.76 -20.09 -11.68
N ARG A 344 13.37 -21.16 -12.19
CA ARG A 344 14.43 -21.89 -11.48
C ARG A 344 15.60 -20.96 -11.14
N ASP A 345 16.08 -20.18 -12.10
CA ASP A 345 17.13 -19.17 -11.85
C ASP A 345 16.66 -18.13 -10.81
N TRP A 346 15.41 -17.69 -10.88
CA TRP A 346 14.85 -16.73 -9.92
C TRP A 346 14.77 -17.27 -8.48
N CYS A 347 14.51 -18.58 -8.32
CA CYS A 347 14.52 -19.25 -7.03
C CYS A 347 15.92 -19.43 -6.43
N GLN A 348 17.00 -19.36 -7.22
CA GLN A 348 18.34 -19.62 -6.72
C GLN A 348 18.85 -18.55 -5.76
N LEU A 349 18.27 -17.35 -5.69
CA LEU A 349 18.68 -16.24 -4.81
C LEU A 349 20.15 -15.77 -4.94
N GLU A 350 20.98 -16.46 -5.74
CA GLU A 350 22.44 -16.34 -5.85
C GLU A 350 22.90 -15.08 -6.58
N ASP A 351 22.04 -14.40 -7.34
CA ASP A 351 22.37 -13.19 -8.08
C ASP A 351 22.54 -11.92 -7.21
N GLY A 352 22.48 -12.05 -5.88
CA GLY A 352 22.57 -10.91 -4.94
C GLY A 352 21.40 -9.91 -5.08
N LYS A 353 20.39 -10.23 -5.89
CA LYS A 353 19.17 -9.44 -6.09
C LYS A 353 18.13 -9.94 -5.09
N TYR A 354 18.21 -9.40 -3.88
CA TYR A 354 17.33 -9.70 -2.78
C TYR A 354 15.84 -9.49 -3.13
N HIS A 355 15.00 -10.50 -2.91
CA HIS A 355 13.54 -10.39 -3.06
C HIS A 355 12.96 -9.75 -1.80
N GLN A 356 12.87 -8.41 -1.76
CA GLN A 356 12.58 -7.68 -0.52
C GLN A 356 11.28 -8.09 0.20
N ASN A 357 10.25 -8.51 -0.54
CA ASN A 357 8.97 -8.93 0.01
C ASN A 357 8.85 -10.44 0.30
N LEU A 358 9.92 -11.19 0.01
CA LEU A 358 10.03 -12.65 0.17
C LEU A 358 11.19 -13.01 1.12
N GLU A 359 11.60 -12.07 1.97
CA GLU A 359 12.60 -12.31 3.01
C GLU A 359 12.20 -13.53 3.87
N GLY A 360 13.17 -14.40 4.12
CA GLY A 360 12.98 -15.62 4.92
C GLY A 360 12.51 -16.85 4.13
N MET A 361 12.13 -16.71 2.86
CA MET A 361 11.83 -17.88 2.01
C MET A 361 13.12 -18.59 1.58
N THR A 362 13.13 -19.91 1.71
CA THR A 362 14.18 -20.74 1.14
C THR A 362 13.99 -20.92 -0.38
N ARG A 363 15.00 -21.45 -1.04
CA ARG A 363 14.90 -21.84 -2.45
C ARG A 363 13.75 -22.83 -2.68
N GLU A 364 13.61 -23.80 -1.78
CA GLU A 364 12.59 -24.84 -1.82
C GLU A 364 11.20 -24.24 -1.65
N ASP A 365 11.04 -23.26 -0.75
CA ASP A 365 9.78 -22.53 -0.57
C ASP A 365 9.39 -21.78 -1.86
N LEU A 366 10.36 -21.15 -2.53
CA LEU A 366 10.12 -20.44 -3.79
C LEU A 366 9.78 -21.40 -4.93
N GLN A 367 10.43 -22.57 -5.02
CA GLN A 367 10.07 -23.60 -5.99
C GLN A 367 8.64 -24.11 -5.77
N LYS A 368 8.27 -24.35 -4.51
CA LYS A 368 6.91 -24.75 -4.14
C LYS A 368 5.90 -23.68 -4.54
N ALA A 369 6.16 -22.41 -4.21
CA ALA A 369 5.29 -21.30 -4.60
C ALA A 369 5.16 -21.18 -6.13
N CYS A 370 6.26 -21.39 -6.88
CA CYS A 370 6.18 -21.39 -8.34
C CYS A 370 5.34 -22.55 -8.89
N HIS A 371 5.51 -23.76 -8.34
CA HIS A 371 4.71 -24.92 -8.71
C HIS A 371 3.21 -24.69 -8.45
N GLU A 372 2.86 -24.22 -7.24
CA GLU A 372 1.49 -23.92 -6.86
C GLU A 372 0.86 -22.87 -7.78
N ALA A 373 1.54 -21.74 -7.98
CA ALA A 373 1.09 -20.68 -8.87
C ALA A 373 0.86 -21.17 -10.31
N TRP A 374 1.76 -22.00 -10.83
CA TRP A 374 1.68 -22.48 -12.19
C TRP A 374 0.55 -23.50 -12.37
N MET A 375 0.39 -24.43 -11.43
CA MET A 375 -0.71 -25.38 -11.46
C MET A 375 -2.07 -24.68 -11.40
N GLU A 376 -2.21 -23.68 -10.52
CA GLU A 376 -3.43 -22.88 -10.42
C GLU A 376 -3.71 -22.08 -11.71
N LYS A 377 -2.70 -21.35 -12.24
CA LYS A 377 -2.86 -20.61 -13.50
C LYS A 377 -3.18 -21.51 -14.67
N THR A 378 -2.57 -22.68 -14.76
CA THR A 378 -2.85 -23.66 -15.82
C THR A 378 -4.32 -24.08 -15.77
N HIS A 379 -4.86 -24.31 -14.57
CA HIS A 379 -6.29 -24.58 -14.38
C HIS A 379 -7.15 -23.41 -14.87
N ASN A 380 -6.83 -22.18 -14.46
CA ASN A 380 -7.58 -20.98 -14.83
C ASN A 380 -7.52 -20.68 -16.34
N TRP A 381 -6.38 -20.94 -16.99
CA TRP A 381 -6.20 -20.71 -18.43
C TRP A 381 -7.07 -21.63 -19.29
N LYS A 382 -7.40 -22.82 -18.78
CA LYS A 382 -8.35 -23.73 -19.45
C LYS A 382 -9.68 -23.07 -19.75
N GLU A 383 -10.11 -22.16 -18.89
CA GLU A 383 -11.40 -21.49 -18.98
C GLU A 383 -11.30 -20.12 -19.68
N THR A 384 -10.10 -19.55 -19.77
CA THR A 384 -9.92 -18.13 -20.08
C THR A 384 -9.03 -17.83 -21.30
N LEU A 385 -8.23 -18.78 -21.78
CA LEU A 385 -7.28 -18.56 -22.88
C LEU A 385 -7.55 -19.46 -24.09
N ASP A 386 -7.31 -18.92 -25.29
CA ASP A 386 -7.34 -19.67 -26.55
C ASP A 386 -6.24 -20.75 -26.55
N ILE A 387 -6.57 -21.96 -26.99
CA ILE A 387 -5.67 -23.11 -27.01
C ILE A 387 -4.48 -22.93 -27.97
N THR A 388 -4.52 -21.93 -28.85
CA THR A 388 -3.43 -21.66 -29.80
C THR A 388 -2.19 -21.02 -29.16
N VAL A 389 -2.30 -20.49 -27.94
CA VAL A 389 -1.19 -19.77 -27.27
C VAL A 389 -0.54 -20.54 -26.12
N TRP A 390 -1.06 -21.73 -25.78
CA TRP A 390 -0.56 -22.55 -24.67
C TRP A 390 -0.98 -24.03 -24.80
N SER A 391 -0.30 -24.93 -24.08
CA SER A 391 -0.59 -26.36 -24.10
C SER A 391 -0.71 -26.90 -22.68
N TRP A 392 -1.90 -27.36 -22.28
CA TRP A 392 -2.14 -27.93 -20.95
C TRP A 392 -1.09 -28.99 -20.57
N THR A 393 -0.80 -29.92 -21.49
CA THR A 393 0.14 -31.02 -21.23
C THR A 393 1.56 -30.48 -21.01
N GLU A 394 1.99 -29.50 -21.79
CA GLU A 394 3.31 -28.90 -21.64
C GLU A 394 3.40 -28.05 -20.36
N GLU A 395 2.39 -27.22 -20.06
CA GLU A 395 2.36 -26.41 -18.84
C GLU A 395 2.41 -27.29 -17.59
N VAL A 396 1.57 -28.34 -17.52
CA VAL A 396 1.57 -29.27 -16.36
C VAL A 396 2.88 -30.03 -16.25
N TYR A 397 3.49 -30.43 -17.37
CA TYR A 397 4.79 -31.09 -17.37
C TYR A 397 5.87 -30.19 -16.76
N TRP A 398 6.00 -28.96 -17.25
CA TRP A 398 7.03 -28.03 -16.79
C TRP A 398 6.77 -27.46 -15.40
N ALA A 399 5.50 -27.30 -15.01
CA ALA A 399 5.12 -26.99 -13.64
C ALA A 399 5.65 -28.06 -12.69
N LYS A 400 5.48 -29.36 -12.98
CA LYS A 400 6.05 -30.43 -12.14
C LYS A 400 7.58 -30.40 -12.10
N LYS A 401 8.23 -30.08 -13.22
CA LYS A 401 9.69 -29.97 -13.31
C LYS A 401 10.30 -28.88 -12.43
N ILE A 402 9.56 -27.82 -12.11
CA ILE A 402 10.08 -26.75 -11.24
C ILE A 402 10.27 -27.20 -9.79
N ALA A 403 9.47 -28.18 -9.35
CA ALA A 403 9.49 -28.73 -8.00
C ALA A 403 10.54 -29.85 -7.83
N GLU A 404 11.19 -30.28 -8.92
CA GLU A 404 12.28 -31.23 -8.83
C GLU A 404 13.51 -30.58 -8.17
N PRO A 405 14.30 -31.35 -7.39
CA PRO A 405 15.60 -30.89 -6.91
C PRO A 405 16.45 -30.41 -8.08
N PHE A 406 17.31 -29.42 -7.83
CA PHE A 406 18.33 -29.07 -8.82
C PHE A 406 19.39 -30.15 -8.82
N ASP A 407 19.72 -30.67 -10.00
CA ASP A 407 20.93 -31.46 -10.15
C ASP A 407 22.13 -30.54 -9.84
N PRO A 408 23.05 -30.98 -8.96
CA PRO A 408 24.17 -30.16 -8.48
C PRO A 408 25.18 -29.78 -9.57
#